data_AF-A0A935X474-F1
#
_entry.id   AF-A0A935X474-F1
#
_cell.length_a   1.000
_cell.length_b   1.000
_cell.length_c   1.000
_cell.angle_alpha   90.00
_cell.angle_beta   90.00
_cell.angle_gamma   90.00
#
_symmetry.space_group_name_H-M   'P 1'
#
loop_
_entity.id
_entity.type
_entity.pdbx_description
1 polymer ?
#
loop_
_entity_poly.entity_id
_entity_poly.type
_entity_poly.pdbx_seq_one_letter_code
_entity_poly.pdbx_strand_id
1 'polypeptide(L)'
;MRHSVPYLLIGSLPIMPDLDRATVLPLSEDSFGRRLSWLHGSDAALLLATEDILRTDERATAGIDALAVDRFERYREEVQPGPMTAVVSREWERRSVLAALRTRGAGLAPPEGRWCPGPWAGQLRRNWSAPSFGSGGRLPWLADVRARLEAGHAGAVHRSMMRLLWDDLAALRLRAGFTLDSVIAYRLQWRILAQRLGEDAAATRITLDTWTRRLADSADLSHA
;
A
#
# COMPACT_ATOMS: atom_id res chain seq x y z
N MET A 1 31.81 18.60 -8.84
CA MET A 1 31.16 17.38 -8.33
C MET A 1 30.24 16.83 -9.41
N ARG A 2 30.40 15.57 -9.81
CA ARG A 2 29.41 14.89 -10.68
C ARG A 2 28.29 14.40 -9.78
N HIS A 3 27.08 14.95 -9.92
CA HIS A 3 25.91 14.46 -9.20
C HIS A 3 25.50 13.09 -9.75
N SER A 4 25.17 12.14 -8.87
CA SER A 4 24.64 10.83 -9.28
C SER A 4 23.22 10.98 -9.86
N VAL A 5 22.78 10.05 -10.70
CA VAL A 5 21.44 10.08 -11.31
C VAL A 5 20.33 10.22 -10.26
N PRO A 6 20.32 9.46 -9.14
CA PRO A 6 19.29 9.62 -8.11
C PRO A 6 19.25 11.04 -7.50
N TYR A 7 20.40 11.69 -7.36
CA TYR A 7 20.50 13.06 -6.85
C TYR A 7 19.80 14.07 -7.77
N LEU A 8 20.08 13.99 -9.07
CA LEU A 8 19.44 14.88 -10.04
C LEU A 8 17.94 14.62 -10.15
N LEU A 9 17.56 13.34 -10.08
CA LEU A 9 16.17 12.92 -10.21
C LEU A 9 15.33 13.47 -9.05
N ILE A 10 15.73 13.23 -7.80
CA ILE A 10 14.97 13.72 -6.64
C ILE A 10 14.91 15.27 -6.59
N GLY A 11 15.97 15.97 -7.01
CA GLY A 11 15.97 17.43 -7.11
C GLY A 11 15.04 17.97 -8.20
N SER A 12 14.70 17.16 -9.19
CA SER A 12 13.76 17.51 -10.27
C SER A 12 12.29 17.19 -9.95
N LEU A 13 12.03 16.50 -8.84
CA LEU A 13 10.68 16.08 -8.45
C LEU A 13 10.00 17.21 -7.66
N PRO A 14 8.72 17.51 -7.96
CA PRO A 14 7.95 18.48 -7.19
C PRO A 14 7.72 17.99 -5.76
N ILE A 15 7.29 18.90 -4.89
CA ILE A 15 6.92 18.53 -3.52
C ILE A 15 5.72 17.59 -3.56
N MET A 16 5.79 16.50 -2.81
CA MET A 16 4.67 15.57 -2.66
C MET A 16 3.60 16.24 -1.79
N PRO A 17 2.36 16.39 -2.26
CA PRO A 17 1.29 16.95 -1.45
C PRO A 17 0.89 15.98 -0.33
N ASP A 18 0.16 16.50 0.65
CA ASP A 18 -0.45 15.67 1.68
C ASP A 18 -1.48 14.69 1.08
N LEU A 19 -1.48 13.44 1.57
CA LEU A 19 -2.29 12.36 0.99
C LEU A 19 -3.79 12.63 1.08
N ASP A 20 -4.30 13.33 2.11
CA ASP A 20 -5.74 13.57 2.23
C ASP A 20 -6.17 14.87 1.55
N ARG A 21 -5.28 15.85 1.49
CA ARG A 21 -5.59 17.19 0.96
C ARG A 21 -5.35 17.34 -0.54
N ALA A 22 -4.58 16.43 -1.14
CA ALA A 22 -4.28 16.48 -2.57
C ALA A 22 -5.56 16.30 -3.41
N THR A 23 -5.71 17.10 -4.47
CA THR A 23 -6.80 16.99 -5.46
C THR A 23 -6.29 16.65 -6.86
N VAL A 24 -4.98 16.69 -7.06
CA VAL A 24 -4.30 16.42 -8.33
C VAL A 24 -2.95 15.76 -8.07
N LEU A 25 -2.48 14.98 -9.04
CA LEU A 25 -1.14 14.40 -9.00
C LEU A 25 -0.07 15.46 -9.23
N PRO A 26 1.05 15.42 -8.50
CA PRO A 26 2.11 16.41 -8.65
C PRO A 26 2.88 16.27 -9.98
N LEU A 27 2.77 15.11 -10.64
CA LEU A 27 3.26 14.85 -12.00
C LEU A 27 2.27 13.92 -12.72
N SER A 28 2.15 14.04 -14.05
CA SER A 28 1.49 13.01 -14.86
C SER A 28 2.35 11.73 -14.92
N GLU A 29 1.73 10.58 -15.19
CA GLU A 29 2.43 9.30 -15.34
C GLU A 29 3.53 9.40 -16.39
N ASP A 30 3.23 9.95 -17.57
CA ASP A 30 4.23 10.13 -18.65
C ASP A 30 5.40 11.02 -18.22
N SER A 31 5.11 12.11 -17.52
CA SER A 31 6.14 13.05 -17.07
C SER A 31 7.04 12.44 -16.02
N PHE A 32 6.49 11.56 -15.18
CA PHE A 32 7.26 10.84 -14.18
C PHE A 32 8.05 9.69 -14.83
N GLY A 33 7.44 8.91 -15.71
CA GLY A 33 8.09 7.84 -16.48
C GLY A 33 9.31 8.34 -17.26
N ARG A 34 9.21 9.49 -17.93
CA ARG A 34 10.36 10.13 -18.61
C ARG A 34 11.52 10.51 -17.68
N ARG A 35 11.25 10.81 -16.41
CA ARG A 35 12.31 11.09 -15.42
C ARG A 35 12.91 9.79 -14.91
N LEU A 36 12.06 8.80 -14.62
CA LEU A 36 12.50 7.47 -14.16
C LEU A 36 13.30 6.72 -15.21
N SER A 37 13.14 7.02 -16.50
CA SER A 37 13.96 6.44 -17.57
C SER A 37 15.44 6.82 -17.49
N TRP A 38 15.82 7.76 -16.62
CA TRP A 38 17.24 8.05 -16.33
C TRP A 38 17.87 6.98 -15.43
N LEU A 39 17.06 6.23 -14.69
CA LEU A 39 17.53 5.07 -13.94
C LEU A 39 17.87 3.94 -14.92
N HIS A 40 19.00 3.29 -14.70
CA HIS A 40 19.50 2.21 -15.54
C HIS A 40 20.04 1.06 -14.70
N GLY A 41 20.17 -0.12 -15.31
CA GLY A 41 20.76 -1.30 -14.68
C GLY A 41 20.08 -1.68 -13.37
N SER A 42 20.88 -1.83 -12.31
CA SER A 42 20.41 -2.23 -10.98
C SER A 42 19.39 -1.28 -10.37
N ASP A 43 19.49 0.02 -10.65
CA ASP A 43 18.61 1.02 -10.03
C ASP A 43 17.18 0.92 -10.57
N ALA A 44 17.05 0.73 -11.88
CA ALA A 44 15.77 0.50 -12.52
C ALA A 44 15.17 -0.86 -12.11
N ALA A 45 16.01 -1.90 -12.01
CA ALA A 45 15.56 -3.22 -11.57
C ALA A 45 15.03 -3.19 -10.12
N LEU A 46 15.72 -2.49 -9.21
CA LEU A 46 15.29 -2.34 -7.83
C LEU A 46 13.96 -1.60 -7.71
N LEU A 47 13.78 -0.52 -8.47
CA LEU A 47 12.51 0.21 -8.52
C LEU A 47 11.36 -0.73 -8.94
N LEU A 48 11.51 -1.43 -10.06
CA LEU A 48 10.49 -2.31 -10.60
C LEU A 48 10.15 -3.47 -9.65
N ALA A 49 11.18 -4.12 -9.08
CA ALA A 49 10.99 -5.19 -8.10
C ALA A 49 10.24 -4.69 -6.85
N THR A 50 10.57 -3.48 -6.38
CA THR A 50 9.93 -2.89 -5.21
C THR A 50 8.49 -2.46 -5.51
N GLU A 51 8.21 -1.93 -6.70
CA GLU A 51 6.83 -1.62 -7.13
C GLU A 51 5.96 -2.87 -7.23
N ASP A 52 6.48 -3.97 -7.77
CA ASP A 52 5.74 -5.22 -7.89
C ASP A 52 5.42 -5.81 -6.51
N ILE A 53 6.43 -5.88 -5.63
CA ILE A 53 6.26 -6.51 -4.31
C ILE A 53 5.37 -5.69 -3.37
N LEU A 54 5.32 -4.37 -3.56
CA LEU A 54 4.45 -3.45 -2.82
C LEU A 54 3.17 -3.09 -3.55
N ARG A 55 2.88 -3.72 -4.70
CA ARG A 55 1.64 -3.49 -5.43
C ARG A 55 0.47 -3.66 -4.49
N THR A 56 -0.37 -2.62 -4.42
CA THR A 56 -1.51 -2.57 -3.53
C THR A 56 -2.77 -2.44 -4.34
N ASP A 57 -3.25 -3.55 -4.86
CA ASP A 57 -4.61 -3.65 -5.40
C ASP A 57 -5.56 -4.20 -4.33
N GLU A 58 -6.86 -4.19 -4.60
CA GLU A 58 -7.85 -4.82 -3.72
C GLU A 58 -7.52 -6.32 -3.49
N ARG A 59 -6.85 -6.97 -4.45
CA ARG A 59 -6.37 -8.35 -4.31
C ARG A 59 -5.23 -8.51 -3.31
N ALA A 60 -4.39 -7.49 -3.08
CA ALA A 60 -3.42 -7.48 -1.99
C ALA A 60 -4.10 -7.56 -0.61
N THR A 61 -5.41 -7.28 -0.54
CA THR A 61 -6.23 -7.50 0.66
C THR A 61 -6.97 -8.85 0.67
N ALA A 62 -7.00 -9.58 -0.46
CA ALA A 62 -7.73 -10.85 -0.60
C ALA A 62 -7.02 -12.06 0.06
N GLY A 63 -5.86 -11.85 0.69
CA GLY A 63 -5.10 -12.88 1.40
C GLY A 63 -3.68 -13.03 0.86
N ILE A 64 -2.80 -13.64 1.66
CA ILE A 64 -1.44 -14.00 1.24
C ILE A 64 -1.43 -15.50 0.97
N ASP A 65 -1.15 -15.88 -0.26
CA ASP A 65 -0.96 -17.27 -0.68
C ASP A 65 0.52 -17.66 -0.75
N ALA A 66 0.79 -18.93 -1.03
CA ALA A 66 2.16 -19.44 -1.17
C ALA A 66 2.94 -18.70 -2.27
N LEU A 67 2.29 -18.33 -3.38
CA LEU A 67 2.92 -17.60 -4.47
C LEU A 67 3.33 -16.18 -4.08
N ALA A 68 2.52 -15.50 -3.27
CA ALA A 68 2.86 -14.21 -2.67
C ALA A 68 4.07 -14.36 -1.73
N VAL A 69 4.08 -15.38 -0.87
CA VAL A 69 5.23 -15.67 0.01
C VAL A 69 6.50 -15.92 -0.80
N ASP A 70 6.43 -16.75 -1.85
CA ASP A 70 7.58 -17.08 -2.69
C ASP A 70 8.14 -15.84 -3.41
N ARG A 71 7.27 -14.94 -3.89
CA ARG A 71 7.69 -13.66 -4.47
C ARG A 71 8.43 -12.78 -3.46
N PHE A 72 7.93 -12.70 -2.22
CA PHE A 72 8.57 -11.92 -1.18
C PHE A 72 9.93 -12.48 -0.75
N GLU A 73 10.04 -13.80 -0.57
CA GLU A 73 11.34 -14.38 -0.21
C GLU A 73 12.35 -14.23 -1.35
N ARG A 74 11.94 -14.38 -2.61
CA ARG A 74 12.80 -14.08 -3.76
C ARG A 74 13.27 -12.63 -3.76
N TYR A 75 12.36 -11.67 -3.53
CA TYR A 75 12.74 -10.26 -3.40
C TYR A 75 13.81 -10.05 -2.31
N ARG A 76 13.70 -10.73 -1.18
CA ARG A 76 14.68 -10.63 -0.08
C ARG A 76 16.03 -11.27 -0.39
N GLU A 77 16.07 -12.30 -1.22
CA GLU A 77 17.30 -12.96 -1.67
C GLU A 77 18.02 -12.13 -2.73
N GLU A 78 17.29 -11.51 -3.64
CA GLU A 78 17.83 -10.78 -4.79
C GLU A 78 18.21 -9.33 -4.45
N VAL A 79 17.54 -8.71 -3.47
CA VAL A 79 17.73 -7.29 -3.13
C VAL A 79 18.60 -7.13 -1.88
N GLN A 80 19.62 -6.28 -2.00
CA GLN A 80 20.51 -5.94 -0.89
C GLN A 80 19.73 -5.31 0.29
N PRO A 81 19.99 -5.74 1.54
CA PRO A 81 19.36 -5.14 2.71
C PRO A 81 19.62 -3.63 2.82
N GLY A 82 18.56 -2.85 3.06
CA GLY A 82 18.64 -1.40 3.15
C GLY A 82 17.35 -0.75 3.67
N PRO A 83 17.29 0.60 3.72
CA PRO A 83 16.11 1.32 4.21
C PRO A 83 14.82 0.96 3.48
N MET A 84 14.86 0.81 2.14
CA MET A 84 13.68 0.41 1.36
C MET A 84 13.24 -1.04 1.66
N THR A 85 14.16 -2.00 1.74
CA THR A 85 13.78 -3.39 2.05
C THR A 85 13.22 -3.53 3.47
N ALA A 86 13.59 -2.64 4.40
CA ALA A 86 12.97 -2.56 5.71
C ALA A 86 11.51 -2.04 5.65
N VAL A 87 11.20 -1.08 4.77
CA VAL A 87 9.80 -0.68 4.49
C VAL A 87 9.01 -1.84 3.89
N VAL A 88 9.58 -2.53 2.89
CA VAL A 88 8.95 -3.70 2.27
C VAL A 88 8.65 -4.78 3.29
N SER A 89 9.62 -5.10 4.16
CA SER A 89 9.44 -6.09 5.23
C SER A 89 8.31 -5.68 6.18
N ARG A 90 8.28 -4.42 6.65
CA ARG A 90 7.19 -3.94 7.52
C ARG A 90 5.83 -4.05 6.85
N GLU A 91 5.72 -3.71 5.58
CA GLU A 91 4.44 -3.79 4.87
C GLU A 91 3.96 -5.24 4.73
N TRP A 92 4.86 -6.19 4.46
CA TRP A 92 4.51 -7.61 4.40
C TRP A 92 4.15 -8.21 5.77
N GLU A 93 4.75 -7.72 6.86
CA GLU A 93 4.32 -8.03 8.21
C GLU A 93 2.88 -7.57 8.44
N ARG A 94 2.56 -6.31 8.09
CA ARG A 94 1.20 -5.77 8.24
C ARG A 94 0.18 -6.55 7.42
N ARG A 95 0.49 -6.87 6.16
CA ARG A 95 -0.39 -7.66 5.28
C ARG A 95 -0.66 -9.06 5.85
N SER A 96 0.35 -9.66 6.47
CA SER A 96 0.24 -11.00 7.08
C SER A 96 -0.62 -10.99 8.33
N VAL A 97 -0.44 -9.98 9.20
CA VAL A 97 -1.29 -9.77 10.37
C VAL A 97 -2.74 -9.51 9.93
N LEU A 98 -2.94 -8.71 8.88
CA LEU A 98 -4.26 -8.42 8.34
C LEU A 98 -4.93 -9.66 7.74
N ALA A 99 -4.19 -10.48 6.99
CA ALA A 99 -4.68 -11.75 6.48
C ALA A 99 -5.10 -12.69 7.63
N ALA A 100 -4.26 -12.81 8.66
CA ALA A 100 -4.58 -13.59 9.86
C ALA A 100 -5.86 -13.09 10.56
N LEU A 101 -6.04 -11.77 10.69
CA LEU A 101 -7.25 -11.20 11.27
C LEU A 101 -8.51 -11.57 10.48
N ARG A 102 -8.45 -11.51 9.14
CA ARG A 102 -9.57 -11.88 8.27
C ARG A 102 -9.91 -13.36 8.38
N THR A 103 -8.91 -14.23 8.31
CA THR A 103 -9.09 -15.68 8.47
C THR A 103 -9.72 -16.01 9.82
N ARG A 104 -9.22 -15.41 10.91
CA ARG A 104 -9.81 -15.59 12.24
C ARG A 104 -11.23 -15.03 12.34
N GLY A 105 -11.49 -13.86 11.76
CA GLY A 105 -12.82 -13.25 11.72
C GLY A 105 -13.85 -14.08 10.95
N ALA A 106 -13.39 -14.86 9.96
CA ALA A 106 -14.21 -15.84 9.25
C ALA A 106 -14.42 -17.16 10.02
N GLY A 107 -13.94 -17.27 11.27
CA GLY A 107 -14.04 -18.48 12.08
C GLY A 107 -13.12 -19.62 11.62
N LEU A 108 -12.16 -19.34 10.74
CA LEU A 108 -11.24 -20.34 10.20
C LEU A 108 -10.02 -20.52 11.12
N ALA A 109 -9.47 -21.73 11.09
CA ALA A 109 -8.20 -22.06 11.72
C ALA A 109 -7.03 -21.29 11.04
N PRO A 110 -5.87 -21.14 11.71
CA PRO A 110 -4.69 -20.60 11.06
C PRO A 110 -4.36 -21.42 9.80
N PRO A 111 -4.05 -20.81 8.66
CA PRO A 111 -3.79 -21.57 7.45
C PRO A 111 -2.62 -22.54 7.62
N GLU A 112 -2.73 -23.70 6.97
CA GLU A 112 -1.63 -24.65 6.85
C GLU A 112 -0.65 -24.19 5.76
N GLY A 113 0.61 -24.63 5.82
CA GLY A 113 1.62 -24.27 4.82
C GLY A 113 2.13 -22.82 4.90
N ARG A 114 2.57 -22.28 3.74
CA ARG A 114 3.16 -20.94 3.57
C ARG A 114 2.07 -19.92 3.22
N TRP A 115 1.71 -19.09 4.19
CA TRP A 115 0.70 -18.02 4.03
C TRP A 115 1.15 -16.69 4.65
N CYS A 116 2.38 -16.65 5.14
CA CYS A 116 3.01 -15.50 5.76
C CYS A 116 4.52 -15.68 5.61
N PRO A 117 5.27 -14.65 5.22
CA PRO A 117 6.72 -14.76 5.06
C PRO A 117 7.45 -14.74 6.41
N GLY A 118 8.68 -15.25 6.39
CA GLY A 118 9.59 -15.24 7.53
C GLY A 118 9.03 -15.88 8.82
N PRO A 119 9.54 -15.45 10.01
CA PRO A 119 9.17 -16.05 11.29
C PRO A 119 7.75 -15.69 11.78
N TRP A 120 7.08 -14.74 11.11
CA TRP A 120 5.78 -14.23 11.52
C TRP A 120 4.68 -15.28 11.48
N ALA A 121 4.73 -16.23 10.54
CA ALA A 121 3.76 -17.31 10.43
C ALA A 121 3.70 -18.14 11.72
N GLY A 122 4.87 -18.46 12.29
CA GLY A 122 4.98 -19.20 13.55
C GLY A 122 4.46 -18.39 14.74
N GLN A 123 4.76 -17.09 14.79
CA GLN A 123 4.27 -16.21 15.86
C GLN A 123 2.75 -16.05 15.81
N LEU A 124 2.17 -15.79 14.63
CA LEU A 124 0.73 -15.64 14.44
C LEU A 124 -0.01 -16.94 14.79
N ARG A 125 0.51 -18.09 14.39
CA ARG A 125 -0.07 -19.40 14.70
C ARG A 125 -0.04 -19.69 16.21
N ARG A 126 1.08 -19.45 16.89
CA ARG A 126 1.20 -19.66 18.35
C ARG A 126 0.25 -18.77 19.15
N ASN A 127 -0.02 -17.56 18.66
CA ASN A 127 -0.85 -16.58 19.36
C ASN A 127 -2.23 -16.40 18.71
N TRP A 128 -2.75 -17.40 17.99
CA TRP A 128 -3.96 -17.25 17.17
C TRP A 128 -5.18 -16.77 17.94
N SER A 129 -5.40 -17.31 19.15
CA SER A 129 -6.50 -16.94 20.04
C SER A 129 -6.23 -15.68 20.86
N ALA A 130 -4.98 -15.22 20.94
CA ALA A 130 -4.62 -14.05 21.73
C ALA A 130 -5.15 -12.77 21.06
N PRO A 131 -5.61 -11.78 21.85
CA PRO A 131 -5.89 -10.43 21.33
C PRO A 131 -4.68 -9.90 20.57
N SER A 132 -4.91 -9.35 19.38
CA SER A 132 -3.85 -8.77 18.55
C SER A 132 -2.64 -9.70 18.30
N PHE A 133 -2.87 -11.03 18.29
CA PHE A 133 -1.84 -12.06 18.14
C PHE A 133 -0.68 -11.94 19.16
N GLY A 134 -0.97 -11.45 20.37
CA GLY A 134 0.02 -11.30 21.42
C GLY A 134 1.07 -10.21 21.12
N SER A 135 0.79 -9.28 20.19
CA SER A 135 1.72 -8.20 19.82
C SER A 135 1.92 -7.15 20.92
N GLY A 136 1.16 -7.17 22.02
CA GLY A 136 1.41 -6.36 23.21
C GLY A 136 1.48 -4.85 22.94
N GLY A 137 0.66 -4.34 22.02
CA GLY A 137 0.65 -2.91 21.65
C GLY A 137 1.72 -2.48 20.64
N ARG A 138 2.59 -3.39 20.19
CA ARG A 138 3.60 -3.11 19.14
C ARG A 138 2.98 -2.76 17.78
N LEU A 139 1.71 -3.10 17.58
CA LEU A 139 0.95 -2.81 16.38
C LEU A 139 -0.20 -1.86 16.73
N PRO A 140 0.08 -0.56 16.99
CA PRO A 140 -0.94 0.39 17.43
C PRO A 140 -2.07 0.55 16.40
N TRP A 141 -1.73 0.45 15.11
CA TRP A 141 -2.68 0.49 13.99
C TRP A 141 -3.70 -0.66 13.99
N LEU A 142 -3.41 -1.76 14.67
CA LEU A 142 -4.20 -2.99 14.59
C LEU A 142 -5.57 -2.86 15.24
N ALA A 143 -5.67 -2.04 16.29
CA ALA A 143 -6.94 -1.82 16.99
C ALA A 143 -7.98 -1.16 16.07
N ASP A 144 -7.58 -0.08 15.39
CA ASP A 144 -8.43 0.65 14.46
C ASP A 144 -8.81 -0.19 13.24
N VAL A 145 -7.84 -0.93 12.68
CA VAL A 145 -8.09 -1.83 11.55
C VAL A 145 -9.05 -2.96 11.93
N ARG A 146 -8.91 -3.53 13.13
CA ARG A 146 -9.84 -4.56 13.63
C ARG A 146 -11.26 -4.02 13.75
N ALA A 147 -11.44 -2.84 14.35
CA ALA A 147 -12.75 -2.23 14.48
C ALA A 147 -13.42 -1.98 13.11
N ARG A 148 -12.64 -1.55 12.11
CA ARG A 148 -13.13 -1.36 10.73
C ARG A 148 -13.45 -2.68 10.02
N LEU A 149 -12.67 -3.73 10.26
CA LEU A 149 -12.94 -5.08 9.73
C LEU A 149 -14.23 -5.65 10.30
N GLU A 150 -14.44 -5.54 11.62
CA GLU A 150 -15.66 -6.01 12.30
C GLU A 150 -16.90 -5.26 11.81
N ALA A 151 -16.77 -3.98 11.46
CA ALA A 151 -17.83 -3.19 10.84
C ALA A 151 -18.06 -3.50 9.34
N GLY A 152 -17.32 -4.43 8.74
CA GLY A 152 -17.45 -4.79 7.32
C GLY A 152 -16.94 -3.71 6.35
N HIS A 153 -16.21 -2.70 6.84
CA HIS A 153 -15.75 -1.57 6.04
C HIS A 153 -14.44 -1.86 5.30
N ALA A 154 -14.46 -2.79 4.35
CA ALA A 154 -13.27 -3.23 3.60
C ALA A 154 -12.48 -2.06 2.97
N GLY A 155 -13.17 -1.08 2.37
CA GLY A 155 -12.53 0.12 1.82
C GLY A 155 -11.85 1.00 2.88
N ALA A 156 -12.43 1.09 4.09
CA ALA A 156 -11.81 1.84 5.18
C ALA A 156 -10.55 1.14 5.74
N VAL A 157 -10.51 -0.20 5.69
CA VAL A 157 -9.31 -0.99 6.01
C VAL A 157 -8.23 -0.76 4.97
N HIS A 158 -8.58 -0.87 3.68
CA HIS A 158 -7.64 -0.60 2.57
C HIS A 158 -7.00 0.79 2.69
N ARG A 159 -7.80 1.85 2.89
CA ARG A 159 -7.29 3.20 3.10
C ARG A 159 -6.36 3.32 4.32
N SER A 160 -6.65 2.58 5.40
CA SER A 160 -5.79 2.58 6.60
C SER A 160 -4.42 1.97 6.29
N MET A 161 -4.39 0.85 5.55
CA MET A 161 -3.15 0.21 5.12
C MET A 161 -2.33 1.11 4.19
N MET A 162 -3.01 1.79 3.24
CA MET A 162 -2.38 2.78 2.37
C MET A 162 -1.80 3.97 3.11
N ARG A 163 -2.47 4.43 4.17
CA ARG A 163 -1.92 5.48 5.02
C ARG A 163 -0.66 5.02 5.76
N LEU A 164 -0.65 3.81 6.33
CA LEU A 164 0.53 3.27 7.02
C LEU A 164 1.74 3.15 6.08
N LEU A 165 1.54 2.65 4.86
CA LEU A 165 2.60 2.57 3.86
C LEU A 165 3.06 3.97 3.42
N TRP A 166 2.12 4.89 3.19
CA TRP A 166 2.44 6.29 2.86
C TRP A 166 3.34 6.94 3.92
N ASP A 167 3.01 6.78 5.21
CA ASP A 167 3.75 7.38 6.32
C ASP A 167 5.15 6.79 6.45
N ASP A 168 5.30 5.47 6.27
CA ASP A 168 6.62 4.81 6.23
C ASP A 168 7.51 5.35 5.10
N LEU A 169 6.93 5.57 3.92
CA LEU A 169 7.64 6.11 2.74
C LEU A 169 8.01 7.58 2.94
N ALA A 170 7.12 8.38 3.52
CA ALA A 170 7.40 9.77 3.89
C ALA A 170 8.57 9.86 4.88
N ALA A 171 8.52 9.04 5.94
CA ALA A 171 9.57 8.98 6.95
C ALA A 171 10.90 8.47 6.37
N LEU A 172 10.86 7.61 5.36
CA LEU A 172 12.06 7.17 4.64
C LEU A 172 12.64 8.29 3.76
N ARG A 173 11.83 9.07 3.05
CA ARG A 173 12.35 10.21 2.25
C ARG A 173 13.01 11.28 3.12
N LEU A 174 12.43 11.56 4.29
CA LEU A 174 13.00 12.53 5.24
C LEU A 174 14.39 12.12 5.73
N ARG A 175 14.64 10.81 5.93
CA ARG A 175 15.94 10.31 6.43
C ARG A 175 16.95 10.01 5.31
N ALA A 176 16.48 9.56 4.14
CA ALA A 176 17.33 9.00 3.10
C ALA A 176 17.91 10.07 2.16
N GLY A 177 17.48 11.33 2.26
CA GLY A 177 18.07 12.45 1.51
C GLY A 177 18.00 12.25 0.00
N PHE A 178 19.12 12.45 -0.70
CA PHE A 178 19.21 12.41 -2.16
C PHE A 178 19.68 11.04 -2.68
N THR A 179 18.96 9.97 -2.35
CA THR A 179 19.31 8.57 -2.68
C THR A 179 18.27 7.90 -3.57
N LEU A 180 18.60 6.73 -4.12
CA LEU A 180 17.67 5.90 -4.88
C LEU A 180 16.43 5.53 -4.05
N ASP A 181 16.61 5.22 -2.77
CA ASP A 181 15.53 4.91 -1.83
C ASP A 181 14.50 6.05 -1.76
N SER A 182 14.94 7.32 -1.77
CA SER A 182 14.04 8.48 -1.82
C SER A 182 13.28 8.58 -3.14
N VAL A 183 13.90 8.21 -4.27
CA VAL A 183 13.24 8.18 -5.59
C VAL A 183 12.16 7.09 -5.62
N ILE A 184 12.49 5.88 -5.16
CA ILE A 184 11.56 4.75 -5.09
C ILE A 184 10.40 5.11 -4.15
N ALA A 185 10.68 5.70 -2.99
CA ALA A 185 9.64 6.10 -2.06
C ALA A 185 8.73 7.20 -2.60
N TYR A 186 9.28 8.17 -3.32
CA TYR A 186 8.48 9.15 -4.03
C TYR A 186 7.54 8.47 -5.03
N ARG A 187 8.06 7.51 -5.81
CA ARG A 187 7.27 6.78 -6.80
C ARG A 187 6.13 6.00 -6.17
N LEU A 188 6.39 5.29 -5.08
CA LEU A 188 5.36 4.54 -4.36
C LEU A 188 4.29 5.45 -3.75
N GLN A 189 4.68 6.58 -3.14
CA GLN A 189 3.72 7.58 -2.68
C GLN A 189 2.88 8.14 -3.81
N TRP A 190 3.50 8.50 -4.94
CA TRP A 190 2.77 8.96 -6.13
C TRP A 190 1.72 7.94 -6.57
N ARG A 191 2.03 6.64 -6.55
CA ARG A 191 1.08 5.57 -6.91
C ARG A 191 -0.08 5.46 -5.94
N ILE A 192 0.19 5.53 -4.64
CA ILE A 192 -0.85 5.54 -3.60
C ILE A 192 -1.78 6.74 -3.82
N LEU A 193 -1.23 7.92 -4.10
CA LEU A 193 -2.02 9.11 -4.38
C LEU A 193 -2.83 8.97 -5.68
N ALA A 194 -2.25 8.39 -6.73
CA ALA A 194 -2.93 8.16 -8.00
C ALA A 194 -4.12 7.21 -7.84
N GLN A 195 -3.93 6.15 -7.07
CA GLN A 195 -5.00 5.22 -6.72
C GLN A 195 -6.11 5.92 -5.93
N ARG A 196 -5.77 6.69 -4.89
CA ARG A 196 -6.74 7.42 -4.07
C ARG A 196 -7.58 8.39 -4.90
N LEU A 197 -6.94 9.19 -5.76
CA LEU A 197 -7.63 10.14 -6.64
C LEU A 197 -8.50 9.43 -7.69
N GLY A 198 -8.07 8.26 -8.16
CA GLY A 198 -8.88 7.40 -9.03
C GLY A 198 -10.12 6.83 -8.33
N GLU A 199 -9.97 6.36 -7.09
CA GLU A 199 -11.08 5.90 -6.23
C GLU A 199 -12.08 7.03 -5.95
N ASP A 200 -11.60 8.24 -5.61
CA ASP A 200 -12.44 9.43 -5.37
C ASP A 200 -13.25 9.81 -6.63
N ALA A 201 -12.62 9.76 -7.81
CA ALA A 201 -13.28 10.04 -9.08
C ALA A 201 -14.36 8.99 -9.42
N ALA A 202 -14.07 7.71 -9.17
CA ALA A 202 -15.05 6.63 -9.36
C ALA A 202 -16.23 6.75 -8.39
N ALA A 203 -15.97 7.02 -7.11
CA ALA A 203 -16.99 7.22 -6.08
C ALA A 203 -17.88 8.43 -6.38
N THR A 204 -17.29 9.52 -6.86
CA THR A 204 -18.04 10.72 -7.29
C THR A 204 -18.99 10.40 -8.45
N ARG A 205 -18.52 9.63 -9.44
CA ARG A 205 -19.33 9.22 -10.60
C ARG A 205 -20.52 8.35 -10.18
N ILE A 206 -20.29 7.32 -9.37
CA ILE A 206 -21.36 6.44 -8.85
C ILE A 206 -22.41 7.26 -8.10
N THR A 207 -21.96 8.21 -7.26
CA THR A 207 -22.85 9.09 -6.50
C THR A 207 -23.69 9.95 -7.45
N LEU A 208 -23.06 10.60 -8.44
CA LEU A 208 -23.74 11.42 -9.44
C LEU A 208 -24.78 10.61 -10.23
N ASP A 209 -24.42 9.42 -10.72
CA ASP A 209 -25.33 8.54 -11.47
C ASP A 209 -26.55 8.11 -10.61
N THR A 210 -26.33 7.94 -9.30
CA THR A 210 -27.39 7.63 -8.34
C THR A 210 -28.32 8.83 -8.11
N TRP A 211 -27.78 10.05 -8.03
CA TRP A 211 -28.58 11.27 -7.92
C TRP A 211 -29.37 11.54 -9.20
N THR A 212 -28.77 11.37 -10.38
CA THR A 212 -29.46 11.58 -11.67
C THR A 212 -30.59 10.58 -11.87
N ARG A 213 -30.40 9.31 -11.47
CA ARG A 213 -31.45 8.30 -11.54
C ARG A 213 -32.61 8.61 -10.57
N ARG A 214 -32.30 9.02 -9.33
CA ARG A 214 -33.31 9.47 -8.36
C ARG A 214 -34.09 10.69 -8.83
N LEU A 215 -33.43 11.65 -9.50
CA LEU A 215 -34.11 12.82 -10.05
C LEU A 215 -35.04 12.43 -11.20
N ALA A 216 -34.64 11.50 -12.07
CA ALA A 216 -35.50 10.95 -13.11
C ALA A 216 -36.72 10.21 -12.52
N ASP A 217 -36.50 9.33 -11.52
CA ASP A 217 -37.58 8.60 -10.85
C ASP A 217 -38.53 9.53 -10.07
N SER A 218 -38.03 10.66 -9.54
CA SER A 218 -38.86 11.67 -8.86
C SER A 218 -39.65 12.56 -9.83
N ALA A 219 -39.19 12.69 -11.08
CA ALA A 219 -39.90 13.43 -12.14
C ALA A 219 -41.11 12.63 -12.66
N ASP A 220 -41.02 11.30 -12.69
CA ASP A 220 -42.12 10.42 -13.12
C ASP A 220 -43.26 10.30 -12.08
N LEU A 221 -43.01 10.66 -10.81
CA LEU A 221 -44.03 10.67 -9.75
C LEU A 221 -44.82 11.99 -9.65
N SER A 222 -44.57 12.95 -10.55
CA SER A 222 -45.26 14.26 -10.57
C SER A 222 -46.37 14.36 -11.63
N HIS A 223 -46.70 13.27 -12.32
CA HIS A 223 -47.72 13.22 -13.38
C HIS A 223 -48.79 12.11 -13.23
N ALA A 224 -48.98 11.57 -12.02
CA ALA A 224 -50.12 10.72 -11.68
C ALA A 224 -51.06 11.45 -10.72
#